data_AF-A0A8B9HUM3-F1
#
_entry.id   AF-A0A8B9HUM3-F1
#
_cell.length_a   1.000
_cell.length_b   1.000
_cell.length_c   1.000
_cell.angle_alpha   90.00
_cell.angle_beta   90.00
_cell.angle_gamma   90.00
#
_symmetry.space_group_name_H-M   'P 1'
#
loop_
_entity.id
_entity.type
_entity.pdbx_description
1 polymer ?
#
loop_
_entity_poly.entity_id
_entity_poly.type
_entity_poly.pdbx_seq_one_letter_code
_entity_poly.pdbx_strand_id
1 'polypeptide(L)'
;MPCSDGTEASAAAVSPAKKSRTEEGVLRFAKLTENATTPTRGSSKAAGYDLYSAYDYSIGPMDKAIVKTDIQIAVPHGCYGRVAPRSGLAAKHFIDVGGKLLVLHDLSNFLQV
;
A
#
# COMPACT_ATOMS: atom_id res chain seq x y z
N MET A 1 -19.20 13.30 59.64
CA MET A 1 -20.10 13.58 58.50
C MET A 1 -19.29 14.31 57.43
N PRO A 2 -18.91 13.65 56.33
CA PRO A 2 -18.25 14.30 55.20
C PRO A 2 -19.26 14.83 54.17
N CYS A 3 -18.98 16.04 53.69
CA CYS A 3 -19.79 16.82 52.75
C CYS A 3 -19.62 16.35 51.29
N SER A 4 -20.78 16.16 50.64
CA SER A 4 -21.20 16.30 49.25
C SER A 4 -20.21 16.36 48.08
N ASP A 5 -20.58 15.57 47.06
CA ASP A 5 -20.11 15.53 45.67
C ASP A 5 -19.89 16.90 45.01
N GLY A 6 -18.71 17.08 44.43
CA GLY A 6 -18.41 18.12 43.45
C GLY A 6 -18.49 17.57 42.03
N THR A 7 -19.59 17.87 41.33
CA THR A 7 -19.65 17.84 39.86
C THR A 7 -19.41 19.27 39.37
N GLU A 8 -18.32 19.49 38.63
CA GLU A 8 -18.22 20.60 37.70
C GLU A 8 -17.63 20.11 36.37
N ALA A 9 -18.35 20.46 35.31
CA ALA A 9 -18.06 20.17 33.91
C ALA A 9 -17.13 21.23 33.30
N SER A 10 -16.82 21.03 32.01
CA SER A 10 -16.16 21.95 31.04
C SER A 10 -14.68 21.62 30.79
N ALA A 11 -14.15 21.54 29.57
CA ALA A 11 -14.58 21.95 28.24
C ALA A 11 -13.94 21.00 27.19
N ALA A 12 -14.71 20.44 26.27
CA ALA A 12 -14.75 20.84 24.85
C ALA A 12 -13.39 20.88 24.11
N ALA A 13 -13.09 19.79 23.40
CA ALA A 13 -12.52 19.85 22.05
C ALA A 13 -12.82 18.53 21.31
N VAL A 14 -14.11 18.24 21.12
CA VAL A 14 -14.53 17.19 20.18
C VAL A 14 -14.21 17.71 18.79
N SER A 15 -13.10 17.24 18.22
CA SER A 15 -12.68 17.57 16.86
C SER A 15 -13.84 17.27 15.90
N PRO A 16 -14.18 18.18 14.97
CA PRO A 16 -15.32 18.01 14.11
C PRO A 16 -15.10 16.77 13.25
N ALA A 17 -15.99 15.80 13.45
CA ALA A 17 -16.09 14.58 12.68
C ALA A 17 -16.20 14.95 11.19
N LYS A 18 -15.05 14.94 10.51
CA LYS A 18 -15.01 14.91 9.06
C LYS A 18 -15.61 13.55 8.70
N LYS A 19 -16.88 13.54 8.33
CA LYS A 19 -17.54 12.41 7.67
C LYS A 19 -16.76 12.15 6.38
N SER A 20 -15.63 11.45 6.45
CA SER A 20 -15.10 10.77 5.29
C SER A 20 -16.09 9.66 5.05
N ARG A 21 -16.95 9.83 4.05
CA ARG A 21 -17.58 8.73 3.37
C ARG A 21 -16.43 7.84 2.88
N THR A 22 -16.04 6.89 3.72
CA THR A 22 -15.05 5.87 3.38
C THR A 22 -15.76 5.00 2.37
N GLU A 23 -15.68 5.39 1.10
CA GLU A 23 -15.84 4.40 0.06
C GLU A 23 -14.66 3.47 0.26
N GLU A 24 -14.92 2.30 0.85
CA GLU A 24 -13.95 1.23 0.97
C GLU A 24 -13.50 0.88 -0.45
N GLY A 25 -12.40 1.51 -0.89
CA GLY A 25 -11.86 1.32 -2.22
C GLY A 25 -11.37 -0.12 -2.35
N VAL A 26 -12.17 -0.96 -3.00
CA VAL A 26 -11.76 -2.32 -3.35
C VAL A 26 -10.61 -2.21 -4.35
N LEU A 27 -9.40 -2.60 -3.92
CA LEU A 27 -8.25 -2.70 -4.81
C LEU A 27 -8.41 -3.95 -5.67
N ARG A 28 -8.61 -3.76 -6.97
CA ARG A 28 -8.72 -4.87 -7.93
C ARG A 28 -7.37 -5.16 -8.55
N PHE A 29 -7.08 -6.42 -8.79
CA PHE A 29 -5.89 -6.84 -9.50
C PHE A 29 -6.19 -7.98 -10.47
N ALA A 30 -5.35 -8.13 -11.49
CA ALA A 30 -5.39 -9.24 -12.43
C ALA A 30 -4.00 -9.87 -12.55
N LYS A 31 -3.97 -11.21 -12.60
CA LYS A 31 -2.78 -11.98 -12.93
C LYS A 31 -2.70 -12.13 -14.44
N LEU A 32 -1.58 -11.76 -15.05
CA LEU A 32 -1.39 -11.87 -16.50
C LEU A 32 -0.87 -13.23 -16.93
N THR A 33 -0.14 -13.89 -16.05
CA THR A 33 0.48 -15.20 -16.30
C THR A 33 0.27 -16.12 -15.10
N GLU A 34 0.57 -17.40 -15.30
CA GLU A 34 0.55 -18.39 -14.21
C GLU A 34 1.66 -18.13 -13.18
N ASN A 35 2.77 -17.53 -13.64
CA ASN A 35 3.93 -17.17 -12.82
C ASN A 35 3.66 -16.01 -11.84
N ALA A 36 2.64 -15.20 -12.11
CA ALA A 36 2.25 -14.12 -11.21
C ALA A 36 1.84 -14.69 -9.84
N THR A 37 2.19 -13.99 -8.76
CA THR A 37 1.80 -14.39 -7.39
C THR A 37 0.84 -13.37 -6.81
N THR A 38 -0.23 -13.84 -6.16
CA THR A 38 -1.26 -12.96 -5.56
C THR A 38 -0.64 -12.03 -4.52
N PRO A 39 -0.84 -10.70 -4.60
CA PRO A 39 -0.35 -9.77 -3.59
C PRO A 39 -0.93 -10.10 -2.22
N THR A 40 -0.09 -10.10 -1.19
CA THR A 40 -0.53 -10.39 0.17
C THR A 40 -0.40 -9.17 1.05
N ARG A 41 -1.17 -9.13 2.14
CA ARG A 41 -1.07 -8.08 3.14
C ARG A 41 -0.46 -8.67 4.41
N GLY A 42 0.68 -8.12 4.85
CA GLY A 42 1.41 -8.68 6.00
C GLY A 42 0.68 -8.58 7.34
N SER A 43 -0.25 -7.63 7.51
CA SER A 43 -1.12 -7.52 8.69
C SER A 43 -2.37 -6.71 8.36
N SER A 44 -3.39 -6.76 9.23
CA SER A 44 -4.62 -5.99 9.05
C SER A 44 -4.39 -4.48 8.95
N LYS A 45 -3.35 -3.98 9.64
CA LYS A 45 -2.96 -2.56 9.69
C LYS A 45 -1.75 -2.23 8.78
N ALA A 46 -1.33 -3.15 7.92
CA ALA A 46 -0.21 -2.89 7.02
C ALA A 46 -0.56 -1.77 6.03
N ALA A 47 0.42 -0.92 5.74
CA ALA A 47 0.26 0.24 4.88
C ALA A 47 0.08 -0.11 3.40
N GLY A 48 0.45 -1.32 2.98
CA GLY A 48 0.39 -1.75 1.58
C GLY A 48 0.36 -3.27 1.44
N TYR A 49 0.40 -3.70 0.18
CA TYR A 49 0.48 -5.10 -0.22
C TYR A 49 1.90 -5.43 -0.65
N ASP A 50 2.36 -6.63 -0.29
CA ASP A 50 3.61 -7.17 -0.78
C ASP A 50 3.42 -7.62 -2.24
N LEU A 51 4.35 -7.20 -3.09
CA LEU A 51 4.46 -7.61 -4.49
C LEU A 51 5.57 -8.65 -4.63
N TYR A 52 5.39 -9.54 -5.60
CA TYR A 52 6.27 -10.67 -5.86
C TYR A 52 6.77 -10.63 -7.30
N SER A 53 8.02 -11.02 -7.52
CA SER A 53 8.54 -11.22 -8.87
C SER A 53 7.90 -12.46 -9.49
N ALA A 54 7.52 -12.37 -10.77
CA ALA A 54 7.03 -13.53 -11.51
C ALA A 54 8.19 -14.43 -12.00
N TYR A 55 9.41 -13.93 -11.99
CA TYR A 55 10.60 -14.64 -12.46
C TYR A 55 11.75 -14.48 -11.47
N ASP A 56 12.76 -15.34 -11.60
CA ASP A 56 13.98 -15.23 -10.83
C ASP A 56 14.89 -14.14 -11.40
N TYR A 57 15.37 -13.27 -10.53
CA TYR A 57 16.30 -12.20 -10.87
C TYR A 57 17.51 -12.25 -9.94
N SER A 58 18.69 -12.07 -10.52
CA SER A 58 19.94 -11.83 -9.78
C SER A 58 20.40 -10.41 -10.09
N ILE A 59 20.44 -9.55 -9.08
CA ILE A 59 20.88 -8.15 -9.23
C ILE A 59 22.28 -8.04 -8.66
N GLY A 60 23.24 -7.70 -9.51
CA GLY A 60 24.63 -7.50 -9.09
C GLY A 60 24.81 -6.22 -8.26
N PRO A 61 25.95 -6.05 -7.59
CA PRO A 61 26.28 -4.80 -6.90
C PRO A 61 26.24 -3.62 -7.87
N MET A 62 25.57 -2.53 -7.45
CA MET A 62 25.39 -1.30 -8.24
C MET A 62 24.57 -1.47 -9.54
N ASP A 63 23.96 -2.64 -9.75
CA ASP A 63 23.17 -2.93 -10.94
C ASP A 63 21.71 -2.48 -10.78
N LYS A 64 20.98 -2.40 -11.90
CA LYS A 64 19.56 -2.06 -11.95
C LYS A 64 18.82 -3.03 -12.86
N ALA A 65 17.77 -3.65 -12.34
CA ALA A 65 16.91 -4.53 -13.12
C ALA A 65 15.45 -4.05 -13.06
N ILE A 66 14.73 -4.27 -14.16
CA ILE A 66 13.28 -4.15 -14.19
C ILE A 66 12.71 -5.52 -13.83
N VAL A 67 12.15 -5.62 -12.63
CA VAL A 67 11.59 -6.86 -12.08
C VAL A 67 10.13 -6.96 -12.48
N LYS A 68 9.80 -7.89 -13.39
CA LYS A 68 8.40 -8.12 -13.81
C LYS A 68 7.63 -8.89 -12.75
N THR A 69 6.45 -8.38 -12.37
CA THR A 69 5.54 -9.04 -11.42
C THR A 69 4.40 -9.80 -12.10
N ASP A 70 4.13 -9.50 -13.38
CA ASP A 70 2.99 -10.03 -14.16
C ASP A 70 1.63 -9.77 -13.50
N ILE A 71 1.55 -8.70 -12.69
CA ILE A 71 0.34 -8.25 -12.01
C ILE A 71 -0.07 -6.89 -12.55
N GLN A 72 -1.37 -6.75 -12.74
CA GLN A 72 -2.01 -5.47 -13.04
C GLN A 72 -2.88 -5.05 -11.86
N ILE A 73 -2.85 -3.77 -11.51
CA ILE A 73 -3.57 -3.23 -10.35
C ILE A 73 -4.43 -2.06 -10.81
N ALA A 74 -5.74 -2.15 -10.60
CA ALA A 74 -6.64 -1.02 -10.82
C ALA A 74 -6.70 -0.18 -9.55
N VAL A 75 -6.17 1.04 -9.62
CA VAL A 75 -6.11 1.91 -8.45
C VAL A 75 -7.50 2.54 -8.22
N PRO A 76 -8.01 2.55 -6.98
CA PRO A 76 -9.28 3.21 -6.68
C PRO A 76 -9.25 4.69 -7.05
N HIS A 77 -10.40 5.23 -7.44
CA HIS A 77 -10.53 6.63 -7.83
C HIS A 77 -10.06 7.58 -6.71
N GLY A 78 -9.24 8.57 -7.07
CA GLY A 78 -8.67 9.53 -6.11
C GLY A 78 -7.45 9.00 -5.35
N CYS A 79 -6.93 7.83 -5.71
CA CYS A 79 -5.67 7.29 -5.20
C CYS A 79 -4.65 7.10 -6.33
N TYR A 80 -3.39 6.97 -5.96
CA TYR A 80 -2.33 6.47 -6.83
C TYR A 80 -1.62 5.32 -6.11
N GLY A 81 -1.05 4.39 -6.87
CA GLY A 81 -0.24 3.30 -6.32
C GLY A 81 1.20 3.77 -6.15
N ARG A 82 1.80 3.51 -4.97
CA ARG A 82 3.23 3.73 -4.75
C ARG A 82 3.92 2.40 -4.56
N VAL A 83 4.94 2.12 -5.38
CA VAL A 83 5.85 1.01 -5.12
C VAL A 83 6.92 1.49 -4.14
N ALA A 84 7.04 0.79 -3.01
CA ALA A 84 7.96 1.11 -1.94
C ALA A 84 8.86 -0.10 -1.64
N PRO A 85 10.13 0.13 -1.27
CA PRO A 85 11.02 -0.96 -0.89
C PRO A 85 10.52 -1.62 0.39
N ARG A 86 10.63 -2.95 0.48
CA ARG A 86 10.51 -3.66 1.76
C ARG A 86 11.71 -3.28 2.62
N SER A 87 11.44 -2.73 3.81
CA SER A 87 12.48 -2.27 4.74
C SER A 87 13.56 -3.32 5.03
N GLY A 88 13.20 -4.62 5.08
CA GLY A 88 14.16 -5.71 5.26
C GLY A 88 15.13 -5.88 4.07
N LEU A 89 14.67 -5.71 2.83
CA LEU A 89 15.52 -5.79 1.65
C LEU A 89 16.44 -4.56 1.55
N ALA A 90 15.91 -3.38 1.86
CA ALA A 90 16.70 -2.16 1.90
C ALA A 90 17.79 -2.22 2.99
N ALA A 91 17.46 -2.66 4.20
CA ALA A 91 18.39 -2.69 5.33
C ALA A 91 19.45 -3.80 5.23
N LYS A 92 19.12 -4.97 4.66
CA LYS A 92 20.03 -6.12 4.62
C LYS A 92 20.81 -6.25 3.31
N HIS A 93 20.20 -5.86 2.20
CA HIS A 93 20.72 -6.11 0.85
C HIS A 93 20.89 -4.83 0.03
N PHE A 94 20.64 -3.65 0.62
CA PHE A 94 20.75 -2.35 -0.05
C PHE A 94 19.93 -2.25 -1.35
N ILE A 95 18.80 -2.95 -1.40
CA ILE A 95 17.88 -2.90 -2.54
C ILE A 95 16.88 -1.76 -2.34
N ASP A 96 16.84 -0.84 -3.30
CA ASP A 96 15.84 0.23 -3.40
C ASP A 96 14.99 0.07 -4.66
N VAL A 97 13.81 0.67 -4.67
CA VAL A 97 12.87 0.66 -5.79
C VAL A 97 12.97 1.97 -6.56
N GLY A 98 13.36 1.89 -7.83
CA GLY A 98 13.25 2.97 -8.81
C GLY A 98 11.86 3.01 -9.44
N GLY A 99 11.35 4.20 -9.78
CA GLY A 99 10.01 4.35 -10.37
C GLY A 99 8.90 4.13 -9.34
N LYS A 100 8.45 5.19 -8.67
CA LYS A 100 7.63 5.10 -7.45
C LYS A 100 6.13 5.32 -7.68
N LEU A 101 5.66 5.48 -8.91
CA LEU A 101 4.30 5.94 -9.19
C LEU A 101 3.58 5.03 -10.21
N LEU A 102 2.45 4.47 -9.78
CA LEU A 102 1.48 3.78 -10.62
C LEU A 102 0.19 4.61 -10.65
N VAL A 103 -0.20 5.06 -11.83
CA VAL A 103 -1.50 5.72 -12.06
C VAL A 103 -2.27 4.86 -13.05
N LEU A 104 -3.28 4.15 -12.58
CA LEU A 104 -4.14 3.32 -13.42
C LEU A 104 -5.59 3.60 -13.06
N HIS A 105 -6.20 4.46 -13.87
CA HIS A 105 -7.60 4.86 -13.74
C HIS A 105 -8.57 3.97 -14.54
N ASP A 106 -8.06 3.07 -15.39
CA ASP A 106 -8.87 2.28 -16.31
C ASP A 106 -8.27 0.89 -16.55
N LEU A 107 -9.11 -0.14 -16.58
CA LEU A 107 -8.70 -1.52 -16.86
C LEU A 107 -8.30 -1.72 -18.35
N SER A 108 -8.51 -0.71 -19.20
CA SER A 108 -8.20 -0.77 -20.63
C SER A 108 -6.77 -0.35 -20.97
N ASN A 109 -6.02 0.24 -20.03
CA ASN A 109 -4.63 0.68 -20.23
C ASN A 109 -3.80 0.33 -19.00
N PHE A 110 -3.44 -0.94 -18.88
CA PHE A 110 -2.63 -1.44 -17.77
C PHE A 110 -1.14 -1.44 -18.09
N LEU A 111 -0.37 -0.68 -17.29
CA LEU A 111 1.07 -0.87 -17.20
C LEU A 111 1.36 -1.97 -16.19
N GLN A 112 2.18 -2.93 -16.58
CA GLN A 112 2.67 -4.02 -15.73
C GLN A 112 3.64 -3.44 -14.68
N VAL A 113 3.51 -3.90 -13.43
CA VAL A 113 4.44 -3.54 -12.34
C VAL A 113 5.72 -4.37 -12.42
#